data_AF-A0A2V6KJV2-F1
#
_entry.id   AF-A0A2V6KJV2-F1
#
_cell.length_a   1.000
_cell.length_b   1.000
_cell.length_c   1.000
_cell.angle_alpha   90.00
_cell.angle_beta   90.00
_cell.angle_gamma   90.00
#
_symmetry.space_group_name_H-M   'P 1'
#
loop_
_entity.id
_entity.type
_entity.pdbx_description
1 polymer ?
#
loop_
_entity_poly.entity_id
_entity_poly.type
_entity_poly.pdbx_seq_one_letter_code
_entity_poly.pdbx_strand_id
1 'polypeptide(L)' 'MEPVPGMKSQIREVIKLTDKNHMTLEWYENRAGTEAKTMEISYTRKK' A
#
# COMPACT_ATOMS: atom_id res chain seq x y z
N MET A 1 -14.35 9.15 -10.44
CA MET A 1 -14.95 9.63 -9.18
C MET A 1 -13.80 9.99 -8.27
N GLU A 2 -13.67 11.26 -7.90
CA GLU A 2 -12.62 11.71 -7.00
C GLU A 2 -13.01 11.38 -5.54
N PRO A 3 -12.05 11.03 -4.67
CA PRO A 3 -12.34 10.74 -3.27
C PRO A 3 -12.92 11.99 -2.59
N VAL A 4 -14.14 11.86 -2.05
CA VAL A 4 -14.81 12.95 -1.34
C VAL A 4 -14.32 12.98 0.11
N PRO A 5 -13.95 14.15 0.66
CA PRO A 5 -13.57 14.27 2.06
C PRO A 5 -14.62 13.65 3.00
N GLY A 6 -14.18 12.81 3.93
CA GLY A 6 -15.07 12.14 4.90
C GLY A 6 -15.68 10.81 4.44
N MET A 7 -15.55 10.42 3.16
CA MET A 7 -15.90 9.07 2.74
C MET A 7 -14.81 8.07 3.16
N LYS A 8 -15.23 6.94 3.73
CA LYS A 8 -14.32 5.83 4.04
C LYS A 8 -13.95 5.09 2.75
N SER A 9 -12.67 4.97 2.47
CA SER A 9 -12.14 4.14 1.40
C SER A 9 -11.73 2.77 1.95
N GLN A 10 -11.98 1.71 1.18
CA GLN A 10 -11.41 0.40 1.50
C GLN A 10 -9.95 0.39 1.10
N ILE A 11 -9.10 0.00 2.06
CA ILE A 11 -7.65 -0.02 1.92
C ILE A 11 -7.15 -1.40 2.34
N ARG A 12 -6.17 -1.94 1.60
CA ARG A 12 -5.43 -3.15 1.96
C ARG A 12 -3.94 -2.83 2.02
N GLU A 13 -3.35 -3.07 3.17
CA GLU A 13 -1.91 -2.97 3.41
C GLU A 13 -1.29 -4.36 3.38
N VAL A 14 -0.20 -4.53 2.63
CA VAL A 14 0.58 -5.77 2.60
C VAL A 14 2.03 -5.45 2.97
N ILE A 15 2.49 -6.02 4.08
CA ILE A 15 3.89 -5.96 4.49
C ILE A 15 4.55 -7.30 4.15
N LYS A 16 5.61 -7.23 3.33
CA LYS A 16 6.46 -8.37 2.98
C LYS A 16 7.81 -8.20 3.65
N LEU A 17 8.19 -9.15 4.49
CA LEU A 17 9.53 -9.25 5.08
C LEU A 17 10.28 -10.34 4.33
N THR A 18 11.08 -9.98 3.33
CA THR A 18 11.80 -10.97 2.53
C THR A 18 13.04 -11.50 3.25
N ASP A 19 13.70 -10.65 4.05
CA ASP A 19 14.71 -11.03 5.03
C ASP A 19 14.87 -9.94 6.11
N LYS A 20 15.87 -10.08 6.98
CA LYS A 20 16.15 -9.14 8.08
C LYS A 20 16.41 -7.69 7.64
N ASN A 21 16.87 -7.49 6.41
CA ASN A 21 17.27 -6.19 5.88
C ASN A 21 16.34 -5.68 4.79
N HIS A 22 15.41 -6.49 4.29
CA HIS A 22 14.55 -6.13 3.16
C HIS A 22 13.08 -6.25 3.55
N MET A 23 12.38 -5.13 3.38
CA MET A 23 10.93 -5.03 3.61
C MET A 23 10.29 -4.31 2.43
N THR A 24 9.12 -4.80 2.01
CA THR A 24 8.27 -4.09 1.05
C THR A 24 6.92 -3.83 1.69
N LEU A 25 6.48 -2.58 1.67
CA LEU A 25 5.13 -2.17 1.99
C LEU A 25 4.39 -1.90 0.68
N GLU A 26 3.25 -2.56 0.49
CA GLU A 26 2.35 -2.30 -0.63
C GLU A 26 1.03 -1.76 -0.08
N TRP A 27 0.52 -0.72 -0.72
CA TRP A 27 -0.75 -0.10 -0.38
C TRP A 27 -1.70 -0.20 -1.56
N TYR A 28 -2.87 -0.76 -1.31
CA TYR A 28 -3.91 -0.95 -2.30
C TYR A 28 -5.16 -0.19 -1.89
N GLU A 29 -5.66 0.65 -2.80
CA GLU A 29 -6.88 1.42 -2.61
C GLU A 29 -7.97 0.90 -3.54
N ASN A 30 -9.18 0.73 -3.00
CA ASN A 30 -10.35 0.52 -3.84
C ASN A 30 -10.80 1.86 -4.43
N ARG A 31 -10.64 2.01 -5.75
CA ARG A 31 -11.10 3.16 -6.51
C ARG A 31 -12.23 2.71 -7.42
N ALA A 32 -13.46 3.10 -7.07
CA ALA A 32 -14.67 2.82 -7.84
C ALA A 32 -14.92 1.32 -8.13
N GLY A 33 -14.65 0.45 -7.15
CA GLY A 33 -14.90 -0.99 -7.25
C GLY A 33 -13.69 -1.82 -7.69
N THR A 34 -12.62 -1.18 -8.18
CA THR A 34 -11.38 -1.86 -8.57
C THR A 34 -10.28 -1.54 -7.56
N GLU A 35 -9.60 -2.59 -7.09
CA GLU A 35 -8.42 -2.41 -6.27
C GLU A 35 -7.21 -2.06 -7.15
N ALA A 36 -6.53 -0.97 -6.83
CA ALA A 36 -5.31 -0.54 -7.50
C ALA A 36 -4.18 -0.37 -6.47
N LYS A 37 -2.97 -0.83 -6.80
CA LYS A 37 -1.77 -0.52 -6.02
C LYS A 37 -1.44 0.96 -6.21
N THR A 38 -1.51 1.75 -5.15
CA THR A 38 -1.27 3.20 -5.21
C THR A 38 0.03 3.60 -4.51
N MET A 39 0.61 2.72 -3.69
CA MET A 39 1.90 2.93 -3.06
C MET A 39 2.69 1.64 -3.00
N GLU A 40 4.00 1.77 -3.21
CA GLU A 40 4.97 0.74 -2.91
C GLU A 40 6.20 1.39 -2.29
N ILE A 41 6.60 0.91 -1.12
CA ILE A 41 7.83 1.33 -0.46
C ILE A 41 8.71 0.10 -0.33
N SER A 42 9.83 0.12 -1.04
CA SER A 42 10.89 -0.87 -0.88
C SER A 42 11.96 -0.32 0.06
N TYR A 43 12.11 -0.94 1.22
CA TYR A 43 13.10 -0.60 2.23
C TYR A 43 14.22 -1.63 2.26
N THR A 44 15.45 -1.12 2.18
CA THR A 44 16.68 -1.89 2.39
C THR A 44 17.49 -1.26 3.52
N ARG A 45 17.77 -2.04 4.57
CA ARG A 45 18.66 -1.64 5.65
C ARG A 45 20.11 -1.71 5.17
N LYS A 46 20.77 -0.55 5.08
CA LYS A 46 22.23 -0.48 4.92
C LYS A 46 22.91 -0.73 6.28
N LYS A 47 24.06 -1.43 6.25
CA LYS A 47 24.95 -1.59 7.41
C LYS A 47 25.66 -0.29 7.74
#